data_AF-A6DR04-F1
#
_entry.id   AF-A6DR04-F1
#
_cell.length_a   1.000
_cell.length_b   1.000
_cell.length_c   1.000
_cell.angle_alpha   90.00
_cell.angle_beta   90.00
_cell.angle_gamma   90.00
#
_symmetry.space_group_name_H-M   'P 1'
#
loop_
_entity.id
_entity.type
_entity.pdbx_description
1 polymer ?
#
loop_
_entity_poly.entity_id
_entity_poly.type
_entity_poly.pdbx_seq_one_letter_code
_entity_poly.pdbx_strand_id
1 'polypeptide(L)' 'MKVTGETTKPEQLDLTQWQTYEVICKGNRLIHKINGKVTVDITDNHPEALKKGMIGMQLHKGVPMKAWFKNIQLKKF' A
#
# COMPACT_ATOMS: atom_id res chain seq x y z
N MET A 1 -8.21 18.21 -1.88
CA MET A 1 -7.36 17.15 -2.46
C MET A 1 -7.01 17.57 -3.89
N LYS A 2 -5.72 17.64 -4.24
CA LYS A 2 -5.28 18.01 -5.59
C LYS A 2 -4.51 16.82 -6.18
N VAL A 3 -4.98 16.29 -7.30
CA VAL A 3 -4.24 15.28 -8.07
C VAL A 3 -3.19 16.01 -8.89
N THR A 4 -1.91 15.67 -8.69
CA THR A 4 -0.78 16.31 -9.37
C THR A 4 0.03 15.35 -10.23
N GLY A 5 -0.40 14.09 -10.32
CA GLY A 5 0.27 13.04 -11.10
C GLY A 5 -0.69 12.34 -12.04
N GLU A 6 -0.12 11.67 -13.03
CA GLU A 6 -0.85 10.85 -14.00
C GLU A 6 -0.60 9.37 -13.68
N THR A 7 -1.62 8.54 -13.83
CA THR A 7 -1.48 7.09 -13.68
C THR A 7 -1.28 6.44 -15.04
N THR A 8 -0.45 5.42 -15.09
CA THR A 8 -0.35 4.54 -16.26
C THR A 8 -1.62 3.71 -16.42
N LYS A 9 -1.80 3.10 -17.60
CA LYS A 9 -2.84 2.09 -17.80
C LYS A 9 -2.68 0.96 -16.75
N PRO A 10 -3.78 0.46 -16.16
CA PRO A 10 -3.72 -0.65 -15.24
C PRO A 10 -3.08 -1.87 -15.91
N GLU A 11 -2.12 -2.47 -15.21
CA GLU A 11 -1.58 -3.77 -15.59
C GLU A 11 -2.48 -4.87 -15.05
N GLN A 12 -2.72 -5.90 -15.86
CA GLN A 12 -3.47 -7.06 -15.41
C GLN A 12 -2.56 -7.94 -14.54
N LEU A 13 -2.99 -8.19 -13.31
CA LEU A 13 -2.29 -9.07 -12.37
C LEU A 13 -3.01 -10.41 -12.29
N ASP A 14 -2.24 -11.49 -12.34
CA ASP A 14 -2.74 -12.82 -12.00
C ASP A 14 -2.86 -12.93 -10.48
N LEU A 15 -4.10 -13.05 -10.00
CA LEU A 15 -4.42 -13.14 -8.58
C LEU A 15 -4.14 -14.54 -7.98
N THR A 16 -3.80 -15.53 -8.81
CA THR A 16 -3.41 -16.87 -8.35
C THR A 16 -1.93 -16.94 -7.93
N GLN A 17 -1.15 -15.91 -8.28
CA GLN A 17 0.28 -15.82 -7.98
C GLN A 17 0.57 -14.94 -6.77
N TRP A 18 1.73 -15.18 -6.15
CA TRP A 18 2.21 -14.33 -5.06
C TRP A 18 2.66 -12.97 -5.58
N GLN A 19 2.12 -11.92 -4.98
CA GLN A 19 2.52 -10.55 -5.26
C GLN A 19 3.33 -9.97 -4.10
N THR A 20 4.32 -9.14 -4.43
CA THR A 20 5.10 -8.42 -3.44
C THR A 20 4.45 -7.07 -3.19
N TYR A 21 4.16 -6.78 -1.92
CA TYR A 21 3.64 -5.49 -1.50
C TYR A 21 4.63 -4.81 -0.56
N GLU A 22 5.09 -3.61 -0.94
CA GLU A 22 6.01 -2.81 -0.15
C GLU A 22 5.34 -1.48 0.22
N VAL A 23 5.33 -1.17 1.51
CA VAL A 23 4.83 0.11 2.04
C VAL A 23 5.99 0.83 2.71
N ILE A 24 6.35 2.00 2.18
CA ILE A 24 7.44 2.84 2.68
C ILE A 24 6.81 4.10 3.30
N CYS A 25 6.98 4.25 4.61
CA CYS A 25 6.54 5.42 5.35
C CYS A 25 7.77 6.21 5.82
N LYS A 26 8.00 7.39 5.25
CA LYS A 26 9.11 8.27 5.63
C LYS A 26 8.60 9.69 5.91
N GLY A 27 8.55 10.06 7.20
CA GLY A 27 7.95 11.32 7.62
C GLY A 27 6.46 11.36 7.26
N ASN A 28 6.06 12.34 6.45
CA ASN A 28 4.70 12.49 5.92
C ASN A 28 4.53 11.96 4.49
N ARG A 29 5.56 11.35 3.90
CA ARG A 29 5.48 10.73 2.57
C ARG A 29 5.24 9.23 2.69
N LEU A 30 4.22 8.74 2.00
CA LEU A 30 3.85 7.33 1.94
C LEU A 30 3.95 6.84 0.49
N ILE A 31 4.70 5.76 0.28
CA ILE A 31 4.88 5.13 -1.04
C ILE A 31 4.45 3.67 -0.94
N HIS A 32 3.52 3.26 -1.81
CA HIS A 32 3.12 1.86 -1.94
C HIS A 32 3.60 1.33 -3.29
N LYS A 33 4.15 0.11 -3.26
CA LYS A 33 4.58 -0.59 -4.47
C LYS A 33 3.96 -1.97 -4.55
N ILE A 34 3.55 -2.34 -5.76
CA ILE A 34 3.17 -3.70 -6.11
C ILE A 34 4.21 -4.22 -7.09
N ASN A 35 4.85 -5.35 -6.77
CA ASN A 35 5.89 -5.97 -7.60
C ASN A 35 7.00 -4.98 -8.02
N GLY A 36 7.41 -4.12 -7.09
CA GLY A 36 8.45 -3.10 -7.30
C GLY A 36 8.00 -1.84 -8.04
N LYS A 37 6.80 -1.82 -8.65
CA LYS A 37 6.25 -0.66 -9.34
C LYS A 37 5.52 0.26 -8.36
N VAL A 38 5.81 1.56 -8.40
CA VAL A 38 5.11 2.56 -7.55
C VAL A 38 3.67 2.70 -8.03
N THR A 39 2.73 2.41 -7.13
CA THR A 39 1.29 2.51 -7.39
C THR A 39 0.67 3.70 -6.63
N VAL A 40 1.25 4.05 -5.48
CA VAL A 40 0.85 5.21 -4.68
C VAL A 40 2.10 5.96 -4.24
N ASP A 41 2.11 7.27 -4.39
CA ASP A 41 3.11 8.17 -3.82
C ASP A 41 2.39 9.44 -3.36
N ILE A 42 2.23 9.57 -2.04
CA ILE A 42 1.46 10.66 -1.44
C ILE A 42 2.29 11.36 -0.38
N THR A 43 2.08 12.68 -0.28
CA THR A 43 2.56 13.49 0.84
C THR A 43 1.35 13.95 1.63
N ASP A 44 1.16 13.41 2.84
CA ASP A 44 0.05 13.74 3.70
C ASP A 44 0.38 14.96 4.58
N ASN A 45 0.01 16.14 4.09
CA ASN A 45 0.17 17.41 4.81
C ASN A 45 -1.04 17.75 5.69
N HIS A 46 -1.96 16.80 5.93
CA HIS A 46 -3.12 17.09 6.75
C HIS A 46 -2.69 17.36 8.21
N PRO A 47 -3.23 18.40 8.88
CA PRO A 47 -2.87 18.73 10.26
C PRO A 47 -3.07 17.57 11.25
N GLU A 48 -4.07 16.72 10.97
CA GLU A 48 -4.44 15.56 11.80
C GLU A 48 -3.82 14.23 11.31
N ALA A 49 -2.89 14.26 10.36
CA ALA A 49 -2.27 13.05 9.83
C ALA A 49 -1.57 12.23 10.94
N LEU A 50 -1.92 10.95 11.04
CA LEU A 50 -1.32 10.04 12.01
C LEU A 50 0.07 9.59 11.56
N LYS A 51 1.07 9.73 12.44
CA LYS A 51 2.47 9.40 12.16
C LYS A 51 2.92 8.03 12.69
N LYS A 52 2.08 7.39 13.51
CA LYS A 52 2.35 6.11 14.15
C LYS A 52 1.04 5.35 14.37
N GLY A 53 1.11 4.03 14.36
CA GLY A 53 -0.04 3.16 14.57
C GLY A 53 0.35 1.69 14.53
N MET A 54 -0.67 0.85 14.57
CA MET A 54 -0.53 -0.60 14.41
C MET A 54 -0.59 -0.98 12.93
N ILE A 55 0.08 -2.06 12.56
CA ILE A 55 -0.06 -2.68 11.24
C ILE A 55 -1.10 -3.78 11.35
N GLY A 56 -2.14 -3.73 10.50
CA GLY A 56 -3.20 -4.72 10.45
C GLY A 56 -3.45 -5.20 9.02
N MET A 57 -3.72 -6.49 8.88
CA MET A 57 -4.21 -7.08 7.63
C MET A 57 -5.73 -7.11 7.68
N GLN A 58 -6.38 -6.25 6.91
CA GLN A 58 -7.84 -6.19 6.85
C GLN A 58 -8.36 -7.11 5.74
N LEU A 59 -9.30 -7.98 6.10
CA LEU A 59 -10.15 -8.68 5.14
C LEU A 59 -11.49 -7.96 5.08
N HIS A 60 -11.91 -7.53 3.90
CA HIS A 60 -13.15 -6.77 3.74
C HIS A 60 -14.37 -7.63 4.13
N LYS A 61 -15.35 -7.01 4.81
CA LYS A 61 -16.60 -7.68 5.17
C LYS A 61 -17.53 -7.68 3.95
N GLY A 62 -17.71 -8.83 3.30
CA GLY A 62 -18.56 -8.97 2.12
C GLY A 62 -18.77 -10.43 1.74
N VAL A 63 -18.74 -10.72 0.43
CA VAL A 63 -18.74 -12.10 -0.06
C VAL A 63 -17.60 -12.90 0.58
N PRO A 64 -17.79 -14.20 0.86
CA PRO A 64 -16.74 -15.04 1.40
C PRO A 64 -15.46 -14.93 0.57
N MET A 65 -14.37 -14.55 1.23
CA MET A 65 -13.08 -14.33 0.58
C MET A 65 -11.95 -14.92 1.42
N LYS A 66 -10.87 -15.29 0.73
CA LYS A 66 -9.63 -15.77 1.34
C LYS A 66 -8.50 -14.86 0.91
N ALA A 67 -7.57 -14.61 1.82
CA ALA A 67 -6.33 -13.91 1.55
C ALA A 67 -5.19 -14.69 2.20
N TRP A 68 -4.07 -14.77 1.50
CA TRP A 68 -2.86 -15.44 1.97
C TRP A 68 -1.75 -14.40 2.08
N PHE A 69 -1.02 -14.44 3.19
CA PHE A 69 0.10 -13.55 3.45
C PHE A 69 1.30 -14.41 3.83
N LYS A 70 2.49 -14.02 3.36
CA LYS A 70 3.77 -14.65 3.73
C LYS A 70 4.87 -13.61 3.74
N ASN A 71 5.98 -13.91 4.43
CA ASN A 71 7.19 -13.09 4.46
C ASN A 71 6.93 -11.63 4.92
N ILE A 72 6.08 -11.45 5.94
CA ILE A 72 5.78 -10.13 6.50
C ILE A 72 6.98 -9.67 7.31
N GLN A 73 7.56 -8.55 6.91
CA GLN A 73 8.76 -7.98 7.53
C GLN A 73 8.53 -6.50 7.84
N LEU A 74 9.14 -6.03 8.92
CA LEU A 74 9.15 -4.62 9.30
C LEU A 74 10.60 -4.17 9.50
N LYS A 75 11.00 -3.13 8.77
CA LYS A 75 12.30 -2.47 8.92
C LYS A 75 12.07 -1.02 9.35
N LYS A 76 12.83 -0.58 10.35
CA LYS A 76 12.90 0.83 10.75
C LYS A 76 14.06 1.51 10.01
N PHE A 77 13.88 2.78 9.68
CA PHE A 77 14.92 3.65 9.12
C PHE A 77 15.66 4.39 10.23
#